data_AF-A0AAU5Q0I0-F1
#
_entry.id   AF-A0AAU5Q0I0-F1
#
_cell.length_a   1.000
_cell.length_b   1.000
_cell.length_c   1.000
_cell.angle_alpha   90.00
_cell.angle_beta   90.00
_cell.angle_gamma   90.00
#
_symmetry.space_group_name_H-M   'P 1'
#
loop_
_entity.id
_entity.type
_entity.pdbx_description
1 polymer ?
#
loop_
_entity_poly.entity_id
_entity_poly.type
_entity_poly.pdbx_seq_one_letter_code
_entity_poly.pdbx_strand_id
1 'polypeptide(L)' 'MATGSDRPETEFPRAIGAPATRALAAAGYTRFDQLDGVPAAELAALHGVGPKALRLLAEELAQRGLALR' A
#
# COMPACT_ATOMS: atom_id res chain seq x y z
N MET A 1 -17.69 -22.80 10.51
CA MET A 1 -17.92 -21.35 10.69
C MET A 1 -16.58 -20.66 10.47
N ALA A 2 -16.48 -19.81 9.45
CA ALA A 2 -15.23 -19.16 9.06
C ALA A 2 -14.78 -18.18 10.15
N THR A 3 -13.65 -18.46 10.79
CA THR A 3 -13.01 -17.53 11.72
C THR A 3 -12.55 -16.30 10.96
N GLY A 4 -13.23 -15.17 11.19
CA GLY A 4 -12.94 -13.88 10.58
C GLY A 4 -11.48 -13.49 10.76
N SER A 5 -10.75 -13.40 9.65
CA SER A 5 -9.50 -12.67 9.58
C SER A 5 -9.83 -11.18 9.54
N ASP A 6 -9.80 -10.53 10.70
CA ASP A 6 -9.85 -9.06 10.80
C ASP A 6 -8.48 -8.45 10.42
N ARG A 7 -7.99 -8.80 9.22
CA ARG A 7 -7.02 -7.96 8.53
C ARG A 7 -7.82 -7.25 7.46
N PRO A 8 -7.74 -5.91 7.34
CA PRO A 8 -8.25 -5.26 6.16
C PRO A 8 -7.61 -5.97 4.96
N GLU A 9 -8.45 -6.57 4.12
CA GLU A 9 -8.06 -7.28 2.91
C GLU A 9 -7.63 -6.20 1.90
N THR A 10 -6.45 -5.61 2.15
CA THR A 10 -5.87 -4.63 1.24
C THR A 10 -5.43 -5.35 -0.03
N GLU A 11 -5.59 -4.72 -1.18
CA GLU A 11 -5.08 -5.24 -2.45
C GLU A 11 -3.54 -5.29 -2.49
N PHE A 12 -2.86 -4.66 -1.52
CA PHE A 12 -1.41 -4.61 -1.49
C PHE A 12 -0.78 -5.98 -1.23
N PRO A 13 0.28 -6.33 -1.98
CA PRO A 13 0.93 -7.63 -1.85
C PRO A 13 1.60 -7.76 -0.49
N ARG A 14 1.62 -8.97 0.07
CA ARG A 14 2.37 -9.25 1.33
C ARG A 14 3.86 -8.88 1.22
N ALA A 15 4.39 -8.77 0.01
CA ALA A 15 5.76 -8.38 -0.30
C ALA A 15 6.12 -6.96 0.16
N ILE A 16 5.16 -6.02 0.23
CA ILE A 16 5.42 -4.66 0.78
C ILE A 16 5.68 -4.67 2.29
N GLY A 17 5.33 -5.78 2.97
CA GLY A 17 5.57 -6.02 4.38
C GLY A 17 4.40 -5.60 5.27
N ALA A 18 4.20 -6.36 6.36
CA ALA A 18 3.11 -6.12 7.30
C ALA A 18 3.05 -4.68 7.89
N PRO A 19 4.18 -3.99 8.19
CA PRO A 19 4.14 -2.60 8.66
C PRO A 19 3.59 -1.64 7.61
N ALA A 20 4.04 -1.75 6.36
CA ALA A 20 3.60 -0.89 5.28
C ALA A 20 2.12 -1.11 4.96
N THR A 21 1.68 -2.37 4.86
CA THR A 21 0.27 -2.71 4.65
C THR A 21 -0.63 -2.12 5.73
N ARG A 22 -0.22 -2.23 7.00
CA ARG A 22 -0.97 -1.66 8.14
C ARG A 22 -0.99 -0.14 8.11
N ALA A 23 0.12 0.50 7.79
CA ALA A 23 0.23 1.95 7.72
C ALA A 23 -0.66 2.51 6.60
N LEU A 24 -0.66 1.88 5.42
CA LEU A 24 -1.54 2.24 4.30
C LEU A 24 -3.01 2.06 4.69
N ALA A 25 -3.38 0.91 5.25
CA ALA A 25 -4.75 0.66 5.69
C ALA A 25 -5.20 1.66 6.77
N ALA A 26 -4.33 1.99 7.72
CA ALA A 26 -4.60 3.00 8.75
C ALA A 26 -4.76 4.41 8.18
N ALA A 27 -4.07 4.71 7.06
CA ALA A 27 -4.24 5.94 6.31
C ALA A 27 -5.46 5.92 5.36
N GLY A 28 -6.23 4.81 5.32
CA GLY A 28 -7.42 4.66 4.47
C GLY A 28 -7.11 4.17 3.04
N TYR A 29 -5.85 3.89 2.75
CA TYR A 29 -5.43 3.25 1.50
C TYR A 29 -5.57 1.74 1.62
N THR A 30 -6.48 1.16 0.85
CA THR A 30 -6.71 -0.29 0.78
C THR A 30 -6.59 -0.84 -0.64
N ARG A 31 -6.63 0.03 -1.65
CA ARG A 31 -6.58 -0.30 -3.08
C ARG A 31 -5.56 0.55 -3.83
N PHE A 32 -5.09 0.03 -4.97
CA PHE A 32 -4.07 0.71 -5.78
C PHE A 32 -4.57 2.01 -6.41
N ASP A 33 -5.83 2.08 -6.82
CA ASP A 33 -6.38 3.31 -7.42
C ASP A 33 -6.40 4.50 -6.47
N GLN A 34 -6.45 4.25 -5.15
CA GLN A 34 -6.37 5.35 -4.17
C GLN A 34 -4.95 5.91 -4.05
N LEU A 35 -3.93 5.19 -4.53
CA LEU A 35 -2.55 5.66 -4.57
C LEU A 35 -2.23 6.41 -5.86
N ASP A 36 -3.10 6.35 -6.87
CA ASP A 36 -2.88 7.02 -8.15
C ASP A 36 -2.89 8.54 -7.98
N GLY A 37 -1.79 9.18 -8.37
CA GLY A 37 -1.57 10.62 -8.18
C GLY A 37 -1.20 11.03 -6.75
N VAL A 38 -1.05 10.08 -5.80
CA VAL A 38 -0.56 10.36 -4.44
C VAL A 38 0.96 10.55 -4.48
N PRO A 39 1.51 11.60 -3.83
CA PRO A 39 2.95 11.80 -3.77
C PRO A 39 3.66 10.63 -3.08
N ALA A 40 4.72 10.11 -3.70
CA ALA A 40 5.49 9.03 -3.07
C ALA A 40 6.07 9.43 -1.70
N ALA A 41 6.34 10.72 -1.50
CA ALA A 41 6.80 11.29 -0.23
C ALA A 41 5.73 11.25 0.87
N GLU A 42 4.45 11.36 0.52
CA GLU A 42 3.34 11.25 1.48
C GLU A 42 3.22 9.81 1.98
N LEU A 43 3.35 8.84 1.08
CA LEU A 43 3.39 7.43 1.46
C LEU A 43 4.64 7.13 2.30
N ALA A 44 5.79 7.72 1.96
CA ALA A 44 7.03 7.59 2.74
C ALA A 44 6.92 8.17 4.17
N ALA A 45 6.05 9.18 4.37
CA ALA A 45 5.81 9.77 5.68
C ALA A 45 4.99 8.85 6.61
N LEU A 46 4.29 7.84 6.06
CA LEU A 46 3.53 6.88 6.84
C LEU A 46 4.48 5.98 7.64
N HIS A 47 4.32 5.97 8.97
CA HIS A 47 5.15 5.18 9.87
C HIS A 47 5.02 3.67 9.57
N GLY A 48 6.06 3.09 8.97
CA GLY A 48 6.10 1.68 8.56
C GLY A 48 6.21 1.46 7.05
N VAL A 49 6.02 2.50 6.23
CA VAL A 49 6.26 2.45 4.78
C VAL A 49 7.72 2.79 4.51
N GLY A 50 8.54 1.76 4.34
CA GLY A 50 9.96 1.92 4.01
C GLY A 50 10.23 2.05 2.50
N PRO A 51 11.47 2.39 2.10
CA PRO A 51 11.88 2.49 0.69
C PRO A 51 11.58 1.23 -0.13
N LYS A 52 11.67 0.05 0.49
CA LYS A 52 11.31 -1.22 -0.15
C LYS A 52 9.81 -1.30 -0.50
N ALA A 53 8.95 -0.84 0.41
CA ALA A 53 7.51 -0.84 0.18
C ALA A 53 7.15 0.14 -0.95
N LEU A 54 7.74 1.34 -0.97
CA LEU A 54 7.53 2.32 -2.03
C LEU A 54 7.94 1.80 -3.41
N ARG A 55 9.09 1.11 -3.51
CA ARG A 55 9.54 0.50 -4.77
C ARG A 55 8.53 -0.51 -5.30
N LEU A 56 8.08 -1.42 -4.44
CA LEU A 56 7.09 -2.44 -4.80
C LEU A 56 5.73 -1.81 -5.17
N LEU A 57 5.28 -0.79 -4.43
CA LEU A 57 4.06 -0.07 -4.77
C LEU A 57 4.18 0.62 -6.13
N ALA A 58 5.31 1.27 -6.42
CA ALA A 58 5.55 1.92 -7.70
C ALA A 58 5.59 0.90 -8.86
N GLU A 59 6.22 -0.26 -8.66
CA GLU A 59 6.26 -1.34 -9.65
C GLU A 59 4.85 -1.88 -9.95
N GLU A 60 4.06 -2.18 -8.91
CA GLU A 60 2.68 -2.66 -9.04
C GLU A 60 1.74 -1.61 -9.68
N LEU A 61 1.90 -0.34 -9.31
CA LEU A 61 1.15 0.77 -9.92
C LEU A 61 1.49 0.88 -11.41
N ALA A 62 2.78 0.84 -11.76
CA ALA A 62 3.22 0.89 -13.15
C ALA A 62 2.66 -0.27 -13.99
N GLN A 63 2.58 -1.49 -13.43
CA GLN A 63 1.96 -2.64 -14.10
C GLN A 63 0.46 -2.43 -14.36
N ARG A 64 -0.21 -1.62 -13.55
CA ARG A 64 -1.63 -1.27 -13.68
C ARG A 64 -1.86 -0.02 -14.53
N GLY A 65 -0.79 0.64 -15.00
CA GLY A 65 -0.87 1.93 -15.71
C GLY A 65 -1.15 3.13 -14.80
N LEU A 66 -0.97 2.96 -13.49
CA LEU A 66 -1.10 4.00 -12.46
C LEU A 66 0.28 4.53 -12.06
N ALA A 67 0.34 5.69 -11.42
CA ALA A 67 1.60 6.24 -10.95
C ALA A 67 1.46 7.03 -9.65
N LEU A 68 2.47 6.91 -8.79
CA LEU A 68 2.68 7.88 -7.71
C LEU A 68 3.12 9.22 -8.31
N ARG A 69 2.74 10.31 -7.66
CA ARG A 69 3.13 11.67 -8.05
C ARG A 69 4.50 12.08 -7.49
#